data_AF-A0A3B9I644-F1
#
_entry.id   AF-A0A3B9I644-F1
#
_cell.length_a   1.000
_cell.length_b   1.000
_cell.length_c   1.000
_cell.angle_alpha   90.00
_cell.angle_beta   90.00
_cell.angle_gamma   90.00
#
_symmetry.space_group_name_H-M   'P 1'
#
loop_
_entity.id
_entity.type
_entity.pdbx_description
1 polymer ?
#
loop_
_entity_poly.entity_id
_entity_poly.type
_entity_poly.pdbx_seq_one_letter_code
_entity_poly.pdbx_strand_id
1 'polypeptide(L)'
;MKVNKLLSILSMLIVILVVAVLIYMFYLQNEKIEALNNDLILKDQTINQLENENQSLNQEIEDNEIRIAELESNVSSLQAELDALDVDKDARDYVTRLMDKFFNDYFNQSESTESFMDLTDNELNAYNSFKENYNDMALTGLSPLSIMKLYLHAEKIKDYDTQYELYTRDENQVMWTKEEHLDIPESDRVKDFGIFETATRRTVTINDGEAIVSWYSTRDSDAYDEDAWQYGFRLTMDDNGIWRVGFIPMQ
;
A
#
# COMPACT_ATOMS: atom_id res chain seq x y z
N MET A 1 17.33 -73.98 -25.78
CA MET A 1 16.58 -73.99 -24.49
C MET A 1 17.02 -72.93 -23.48
N LYS A 2 18.32 -72.55 -23.39
CA LYS A 2 18.80 -71.49 -22.47
C LYS A 2 18.38 -70.06 -22.85
N VAL A 3 18.28 -69.73 -24.15
CA VAL A 3 17.92 -68.38 -24.64
C VAL A 3 16.50 -67.96 -24.26
N ASN A 4 15.52 -68.88 -24.31
CA ASN A 4 14.13 -68.58 -23.91
C ASN A 4 13.97 -68.31 -22.41
N LYS A 5 14.80 -68.92 -21.55
CA LYS A 5 14.79 -68.61 -20.11
C LYS A 5 15.34 -67.21 -19.83
N LEU A 6 16.37 -66.79 -20.58
CA LEU A 6 16.97 -65.47 -20.41
C LEU A 6 16.02 -64.35 -20.85
N LEU A 7 15.32 -64.52 -21.98
CA LEU A 7 14.27 -63.58 -22.42
C LEU A 7 13.10 -63.50 -21.42
N SER A 8 12.70 -64.63 -20.84
CA SER A 8 11.62 -64.67 -19.84
C SER A 8 12.01 -63.92 -18.56
N ILE A 9 13.25 -64.10 -18.08
CA ILE A 9 13.76 -63.38 -16.90
C ILE A 9 13.87 -61.87 -17.18
N LEU A 10 14.35 -61.50 -18.37
CA LEU A 10 14.45 -60.10 -18.77
C LEU A 10 13.07 -59.42 -18.87
N SER A 11 12.08 -60.11 -19.45
CA SER A 11 10.70 -59.63 -19.51
C SER A 11 10.10 -59.45 -18.11
N MET A 12 10.39 -60.36 -17.18
CA MET A 12 9.90 -60.28 -15.80
C MET A 12 10.53 -59.08 -15.06
N LEU A 13 11.83 -58.84 -15.26
CA LEU A 13 12.52 -57.68 -14.70
C LEU A 13 11.95 -56.36 -15.22
N ILE A 14 11.64 -56.27 -16.51
CA ILE A 14 11.02 -55.07 -17.10
C ILE A 14 9.65 -54.79 -16.46
N VAL A 15 8.81 -55.81 -16.29
CA VAL A 15 7.50 -55.65 -15.63
C VAL A 15 7.65 -55.17 -14.19
N ILE A 16 8.59 -55.73 -13.43
CA ILE A 16 8.85 -55.31 -12.05
C ILE A 16 9.30 -53.84 -12.00
N LEU A 17 10.17 -53.43 -12.94
CA LEU A 17 10.66 -52.05 -13.03
C LEU A 17 9.53 -51.06 -13.36
N VAL A 18 8.66 -51.41 -14.31
CA VAL A 18 7.49 -50.59 -14.66
C VAL A 18 6.52 -50.47 -13.47
N VAL A 19 6.25 -51.57 -12.76
CA VAL A 19 5.39 -51.54 -11.57
C VAL A 19 6.01 -50.68 -10.46
N ALA A 20 7.32 -50.78 -10.23
CA ALA A 20 8.01 -49.96 -9.24
C ALA A 20 7.94 -48.45 -9.58
N VAL A 21 8.11 -48.09 -10.86
CA VAL A 21 7.98 -46.70 -11.32
C VAL A 21 6.55 -46.19 -11.14
N LEU A 22 5.53 -47.01 -11.45
CA LEU A 22 4.13 -46.63 -11.25
C LEU A 22 3.78 -46.42 -9.77
N ILE A 23 4.27 -47.29 -8.89
CA ILE A 23 4.10 -47.15 -7.44
C ILE A 23 4.77 -45.85 -6.95
N TYR A 24 5.97 -45.55 -7.43
CA TYR A 24 6.68 -44.32 -7.08
C TYR A 24 5.97 -43.06 -7.59
N MET A 25 5.43 -43.08 -8.82
CA MET A 25 4.62 -41.98 -9.34
C MET A 25 3.35 -41.78 -8.53
N PHE A 26 2.66 -42.86 -8.15
CA PHE A 26 1.46 -42.78 -7.31
C PHE A 26 1.77 -42.20 -5.92
N TYR A 27 2.91 -42.57 -5.33
CA TYR A 27 3.38 -42.02 -4.07
C TYR A 27 3.59 -40.49 -4.15
N LEU A 28 4.32 -40.02 -5.17
CA LEU A 28 4.55 -38.58 -5.38
C LEU A 28 3.25 -37.80 -5.62
N GLN A 29 2.29 -38.40 -6.34
CA GLN A 29 0.98 -37.78 -6.56
C GLN A 29 0.20 -37.63 -5.25
N ASN A 30 0.22 -38.64 -4.38
CA ASN A 30 -0.44 -38.56 -3.08
C ASN A 30 0.15 -37.47 -2.18
N GLU A 31 1.49 -37.35 -2.13
CA GLU A 31 2.16 -36.29 -1.36
C GLU A 31 1.74 -34.89 -1.85
N LYS A 32 1.66 -34.70 -3.17
CA LYS A 32 1.18 -33.43 -3.75
C LYS A 32 -0.28 -33.15 -3.43
N ILE A 33 -1.14 -34.17 -3.43
CA ILE A 33 -2.56 -34.02 -3.06
C ILE A 33 -2.70 -33.64 -1.59
N GLU A 34 -1.90 -34.24 -0.71
CA GLU A 34 -1.91 -33.92 0.73
C GLU A 34 -1.47 -32.49 0.99
N ALA A 35 -0.39 -32.05 0.33
CA ALA A 35 0.07 -30.66 0.41
C ALA A 35 -1.01 -29.67 -0.10
N LEU A 36 -1.68 -29.99 -1.21
CA LEU A 36 -2.74 -29.14 -1.77
C LEU A 36 -3.97 -29.08 -0.86
N ASN A 37 -4.36 -30.19 -0.23
CA ASN A 37 -5.46 -30.22 0.73
C ASN A 37 -5.15 -29.36 1.97
N ASN A 38 -3.92 -29.42 2.47
CA ASN A 38 -3.51 -28.60 3.61
C ASN A 38 -3.52 -27.10 3.28
N ASP A 39 -3.04 -26.71 2.09
CA ASP A 39 -3.13 -25.33 1.61
C ASP A 39 -4.58 -24.87 1.45
N LEU A 40 -5.46 -25.73 0.95
CA LEU A 40 -6.89 -25.42 0.80
C LEU A 40 -7.57 -25.20 2.16
N ILE A 41 -7.26 -26.04 3.16
CA ILE A 41 -7.76 -25.86 4.53
C ILE A 41 -7.29 -24.53 5.13
N LEU A 42 -6.02 -24.18 4.95
CA LEU A 42 -5.47 -22.91 5.43
C LEU A 42 -6.16 -21.71 4.75
N LYS A 43 -6.38 -21.78 3.44
CA LYS A 43 -7.10 -20.74 2.69
C LYS A 43 -8.54 -20.59 3.18
N ASP A 44 -9.25 -21.70 3.42
CA ASP A 44 -10.60 -21.66 3.97
C ASP A 44 -10.62 -21.02 5.36
N GLN A 45 -9.62 -21.29 6.22
CA GLN A 45 -9.49 -20.62 7.52
C GLN A 45 -9.28 -19.11 7.37
N THR A 46 -8.40 -18.69 6.45
CA THR A 46 -8.16 -17.27 6.17
C THR A 46 -9.41 -16.59 5.64
N ILE A 47 -10.16 -17.22 4.73
CA ILE A 47 -11.41 -16.67 4.19
C ILE A 47 -12.41 -16.46 5.32
N ASN A 48 -12.62 -17.46 6.18
CA ASN A 48 -13.53 -17.32 7.33
C ASN A 48 -13.11 -16.19 8.29
N GLN A 49 -11.80 -16.00 8.50
CA GLN A 49 -11.32 -14.88 9.32
C GLN A 49 -11.65 -13.53 8.67
N LEU A 50 -11.34 -13.37 7.38
CA LEU A 50 -11.62 -12.15 6.63
C LEU A 50 -13.12 -11.84 6.54
N GLU A 51 -13.97 -12.85 6.45
CA GLU A 51 -15.43 -12.67 6.48
C GLU A 51 -15.90 -12.11 7.84
N ASN A 52 -15.36 -12.64 8.94
CA ASN A 52 -15.69 -12.13 10.28
C ASN A 52 -15.20 -10.68 10.49
N GLU A 53 -13.98 -10.37 10.04
CA GLU A 53 -13.42 -9.00 10.11
C GLU A 53 -14.25 -8.02 9.28
N ASN A 54 -14.62 -8.38 8.05
CA ASN A 54 -15.51 -7.56 7.22
C ASN A 54 -16.88 -7.35 7.86
N GLN A 55 -17.45 -8.37 8.51
CA GLN A 55 -18.70 -8.22 9.22
C GLN A 55 -18.59 -7.24 10.40
N SER A 56 -17.49 -7.32 11.17
CA SER A 56 -17.23 -6.39 12.27
C SER A 56 -17.07 -4.96 11.78
N LEU A 57 -16.31 -4.75 10.70
CA LEU A 57 -16.10 -3.43 10.10
C LEU A 57 -17.40 -2.83 9.56
N ASN A 58 -18.24 -3.63 8.91
CA ASN A 58 -19.54 -3.18 8.43
C ASN A 58 -20.44 -2.73 9.59
N GLN A 59 -20.39 -3.42 10.73
CA GLN A 59 -21.14 -3.01 11.91
C GLN A 59 -20.64 -1.67 12.47
N GLU A 60 -19.32 -1.49 12.52
CA GLU A 60 -18.71 -0.24 12.99
C GLU A 60 -19.06 0.94 12.06
N ILE A 61 -19.10 0.71 10.74
CA ILE A 61 -19.55 1.71 9.77
C ILE A 61 -21.00 2.11 10.04
N GLU A 62 -21.89 1.13 10.22
CA GLU A 62 -23.32 1.39 10.51
C GLU A 62 -23.49 2.20 11.81
N ASP A 63 -22.76 1.83 12.87
CA ASP A 63 -22.80 2.55 14.15
C ASP A 63 -22.29 4.00 14.00
N ASN A 64 -21.25 4.20 13.19
CA ASN A 64 -20.71 5.52 12.91
C ASN A 64 -21.67 6.37 12.06
N GLU A 65 -22.36 5.78 11.07
CA GLU A 65 -23.38 6.47 10.28
C GLU A 65 -24.54 6.98 11.16
N ILE A 66 -24.99 6.15 12.11
CA ILE A 66 -26.01 6.56 13.09
C ILE A 66 -25.51 7.75 13.92
N ARG A 67 -24.28 7.68 14.41
CA ARG A 67 -23.69 8.75 15.23
C ARG A 67 -23.50 10.05 14.46
N ILE A 68 -23.14 9.97 13.18
CA ILE A 68 -23.06 11.15 12.29
C ILE A 68 -24.45 11.78 12.13
N ALA A 69 -25.48 10.98 11.85
CA ALA A 69 -26.84 11.49 11.71
C ALA A 69 -27.34 12.18 12.99
N GLU A 70 -27.02 11.64 14.18
CA GLU A 70 -27.32 12.30 15.46
C GLU A 70 -26.59 13.64 15.62
N LEU A 71 -25.31 13.69 15.26
CA LEU A 71 -24.52 14.92 15.32
C LEU A 71 -25.04 15.98 14.35
N GLU A 72 -25.40 15.61 13.12
CA GLU A 72 -26.00 16.52 12.14
C GLU A 72 -27.33 17.11 12.63
N SER A 73 -28.15 16.29 13.28
CA SER A 73 -29.38 16.74 13.93
C SER A 73 -29.10 17.75 15.05
N ASN A 74 -28.11 17.47 15.91
CA ASN A 74 -27.71 18.37 16.98
C ASN A 74 -27.16 19.71 16.45
N VAL A 75 -26.31 19.68 15.42
CA VAL A 75 -25.78 20.87 14.76
C VAL A 75 -26.91 21.72 14.17
N SER A 76 -27.87 21.08 13.51
CA SER A 76 -29.04 21.77 12.94
C SER A 76 -29.88 22.45 14.02
N SER A 77 -30.08 21.79 15.17
CA SER A 77 -30.79 22.37 16.31
C SER A 77 -30.06 23.57 16.91
N LEU A 78 -28.74 23.47 17.10
CA LEU A 78 -27.92 24.56 17.64
C LEU A 78 -27.89 25.77 16.69
N GLN A 79 -27.86 25.53 15.38
CA GLN A 79 -27.93 26.59 14.37
C GLN A 79 -29.26 27.34 14.47
N ALA A 80 -30.37 26.63 14.60
CA ALA A 80 -31.69 27.25 14.77
C ALA A 80 -31.79 28.06 16.08
N GLU A 81 -31.18 27.60 17.16
CA GLU A 81 -31.12 28.32 18.43
C GLU A 81 -30.26 29.60 18.33
N LEU A 82 -29.13 29.53 17.61
CA LEU A 82 -28.28 30.69 17.31
C LEU A 82 -29.03 31.75 16.47
N ASP A 83 -29.83 31.31 15.50
CA ASP A 83 -30.65 32.19 14.67
C ASP A 83 -31.79 32.86 15.47
N ALA A 84 -32.34 32.16 16.46
CA ALA A 84 -33.40 32.66 17.33
C ALA A 84 -32.90 33.62 18.43
N LEU A 85 -31.61 33.57 18.79
CA LEU A 85 -31.00 34.47 19.76
C LEU A 85 -30.93 35.90 19.17
N ASP A 86 -31.49 36.91 19.84
CA ASP A 86 -31.44 38.33 19.42
C ASP A 86 -30.05 38.96 19.65
N VAL A 87 -29.04 38.36 19.02
CA VAL A 87 -27.64 38.77 19.08
C VAL A 87 -27.34 39.64 17.86
N ASP A 88 -26.55 40.69 18.07
CA ASP A 88 -26.04 41.57 17.03
C ASP A 88 -25.48 40.75 15.84
N LYS A 89 -25.84 41.14 14.62
CA LYS A 89 -25.51 40.40 13.40
C LYS A 89 -24.01 40.14 13.29
N ASP A 90 -23.20 41.09 13.75
CA ASP A 90 -21.74 41.02 13.74
C ASP A 90 -21.19 39.92 14.67
N ALA A 91 -21.86 39.65 15.80
CA ALA A 91 -21.48 38.59 16.72
C ALA A 91 -21.90 37.20 16.21
N ARG A 92 -23.01 37.09 15.47
CA ARG A 92 -23.39 35.84 14.78
C ARG A 92 -22.39 35.52 13.67
N ASP A 93 -22.07 36.50 12.82
CA ASP A 93 -21.08 36.34 11.73
C ASP A 93 -19.67 36.03 12.28
N TYR A 94 -19.33 36.49 13.48
CA TYR A 94 -18.08 36.11 14.16
C TYR A 94 -18.10 34.64 14.60
N VAL A 95 -19.19 34.19 15.25
CA VAL A 95 -19.34 32.80 15.69
C VAL A 95 -19.35 31.85 14.50
N THR A 96 -20.08 32.14 13.43
CA THR A 96 -20.10 31.30 12.22
C THR A 96 -18.70 31.17 11.60
N ARG A 97 -17.94 32.26 11.47
CA ARG A 97 -16.55 32.21 10.99
C ARG A 97 -15.63 31.42 11.92
N LEU A 98 -15.85 31.50 13.23
CA LEU A 98 -15.07 30.73 14.20
C LEU A 98 -15.38 29.23 14.10
N MET A 99 -16.64 28.87 13.88
CA MET A 99 -17.09 27.49 13.67
C MET A 99 -16.55 26.94 12.35
N ASP A 100 -16.63 27.69 11.24
CA ASP A 100 -16.06 27.28 9.96
C ASP A 100 -14.56 27.06 10.06
N LYS A 101 -13.85 27.95 10.76
CA LYS A 101 -12.42 27.77 11.04
C LYS A 101 -12.16 26.53 11.88
N PHE A 102 -12.93 26.34 12.97
CA PHE A 102 -12.77 25.18 13.85
C PHE A 102 -13.06 23.86 13.13
N PHE A 103 -14.12 23.79 12.32
CA PHE A 103 -14.45 22.61 11.54
C PHE A 103 -13.42 22.36 10.43
N ASN A 104 -12.96 23.39 9.71
CA ASN A 104 -11.87 23.22 8.75
C ASN A 104 -10.60 22.74 9.43
N ASP A 105 -10.25 23.29 10.59
CA ASP A 105 -9.09 22.84 11.36
C ASP A 105 -9.29 21.39 11.82
N TYR A 106 -10.49 21.01 12.30
CA TYR A 106 -10.82 19.67 12.81
C TYR A 106 -10.92 18.59 11.71
N PHE A 107 -11.53 18.88 10.56
CA PHE A 107 -11.60 17.98 9.42
C PHE A 107 -10.26 17.85 8.69
N ASN A 108 -9.42 18.90 8.73
CA ASN A 108 -8.01 18.79 8.35
C ASN A 108 -7.15 18.14 9.45
N GLN A 109 -7.70 17.90 10.66
CA GLN A 109 -7.03 17.23 11.78
C GLN A 109 -7.34 15.73 11.86
N SER A 110 -8.11 15.17 10.92
CA SER A 110 -8.02 13.73 10.64
C SER A 110 -6.81 13.38 9.77
N GLU A 111 -5.83 14.29 9.65
CA GLU A 111 -4.46 13.92 9.30
C GLU A 111 -3.98 12.91 10.35
N SER A 112 -3.92 11.64 9.96
CA SER A 112 -3.10 10.66 10.63
C SER A 112 -1.75 11.31 10.92
N THR A 113 -1.40 11.45 12.21
CA THR A 113 -0.04 11.73 12.69
C THR A 113 0.95 10.62 12.33
N GLU A 114 0.62 9.73 11.40
CA GLU A 114 1.53 8.74 10.86
C GLU A 114 2.56 9.44 9.99
N SER A 115 3.82 9.33 10.33
CA SER A 115 4.93 9.73 9.48
C SER A 115 4.83 9.04 8.10
N PHE A 116 5.34 9.66 7.03
CA PHE A 116 5.53 8.94 5.76
C PHE A 116 6.50 7.75 5.90
N MET A 117 7.25 7.69 7.00
CA MET A 117 8.26 6.66 7.25
C MET A 117 7.70 5.37 7.87
N ASP A 118 6.43 5.37 8.28
CA ASP A 118 5.82 4.22 8.96
C ASP A 118 4.83 3.56 8.00
N LEU A 119 5.06 2.28 7.68
CA LEU A 119 4.15 1.49 6.86
C LEU A 119 3.05 0.88 7.73
N THR A 120 1.82 0.90 7.23
CA THR A 120 0.74 0.07 7.77
C THR A 120 1.02 -1.41 7.50
N ASP A 121 0.34 -2.31 8.21
CA ASP A 121 0.50 -3.76 7.98
C ASP A 121 0.21 -4.15 6.53
N ASN A 122 -0.80 -3.54 5.89
CA ASN A 122 -1.12 -3.76 4.49
C ASN A 122 0.00 -3.30 3.55
N GLU A 123 0.57 -2.12 3.79
CA GLU A 123 1.68 -1.57 3.01
C GLU A 123 2.95 -2.42 3.18
N LEU A 124 3.23 -2.87 4.40
CA LEU A 124 4.38 -3.74 4.69
C LEU A 124 4.21 -5.12 4.03
N ASN A 125 3.01 -5.69 4.06
CA ASN A 125 2.71 -6.95 3.38
C ASN A 125 2.85 -6.83 1.86
N ALA A 126 2.36 -5.74 1.28
CA ALA A 126 2.53 -5.46 -0.14
C ALA A 126 4.01 -5.29 -0.51
N TYR A 127 4.77 -4.55 0.31
CA TYR A 127 6.22 -4.38 0.15
C TYR A 127 6.96 -5.72 0.13
N ASN A 128 6.70 -6.57 1.14
CA ASN A 128 7.37 -7.87 1.27
C ASN A 128 7.00 -8.80 0.10
N SER A 129 5.72 -8.83 -0.28
CA SER A 129 5.24 -9.63 -1.42
C SER A 129 5.86 -9.16 -2.74
N PHE A 130 5.99 -7.84 -2.93
CA PHE A 130 6.64 -7.27 -4.11
C PHE A 130 8.13 -7.61 -4.13
N LYS A 131 8.84 -7.48 -3.01
CA LYS A 131 10.27 -7.73 -2.89
C LYS A 131 10.69 -9.16 -3.26
N GLU A 132 9.83 -10.16 -3.03
CA GLU A 132 10.18 -11.58 -3.25
C GLU A 132 10.47 -11.91 -4.72
N ASN A 133 9.76 -11.26 -5.66
CA ASN A 133 9.80 -11.61 -7.08
C ASN A 133 9.57 -10.42 -8.03
N TYR A 134 9.46 -9.21 -7.48
CA TYR A 134 9.12 -7.97 -8.20
C TYR A 134 7.86 -8.10 -9.06
N ASN A 135 6.90 -8.87 -8.55
CA ASN A 135 5.60 -9.05 -9.19
C ASN A 135 4.71 -7.85 -8.88
N ASP A 136 4.46 -7.07 -9.93
CA ASP A 136 3.66 -5.85 -9.88
C ASP A 136 2.24 -6.07 -9.34
N MET A 137 1.69 -7.29 -9.44
CA MET A 137 0.39 -7.61 -8.86
C MET A 137 0.32 -7.34 -7.35
N ALA A 138 1.45 -7.43 -6.64
CA ALA A 138 1.52 -7.11 -5.21
C ALA A 138 1.27 -5.62 -4.90
N LEU A 139 1.39 -4.74 -5.90
CA LEU A 139 1.17 -3.30 -5.77
C LEU A 139 -0.22 -2.86 -6.23
N THR A 140 -1.05 -3.79 -6.73
CA THR A 140 -2.37 -3.51 -7.26
C THR A 140 -3.26 -2.89 -6.19
N GLY A 141 -3.93 -1.79 -6.53
CA GLY A 141 -4.85 -1.10 -5.62
C GLY A 141 -4.19 -0.22 -4.56
N LEU A 142 -2.85 -0.18 -4.49
CA LEU A 142 -2.16 0.77 -3.62
C LEU A 142 -2.34 2.20 -4.15
N SER A 143 -2.52 3.14 -3.21
CA SER A 143 -2.61 4.57 -3.53
C SER A 143 -1.24 5.14 -3.93
N PRO A 144 -1.18 6.30 -4.61
CA PRO A 144 0.08 6.99 -4.87
C PRO A 144 0.89 7.26 -3.60
N LEU A 145 0.20 7.62 -2.52
CA LEU A 145 0.82 7.85 -1.22
C LEU A 145 1.47 6.57 -0.67
N SER A 146 0.78 5.43 -0.76
CA SER A 146 1.33 4.15 -0.31
C SER A 146 2.58 3.78 -1.11
N ILE A 147 2.56 3.88 -2.44
CA ILE A 147 3.76 3.60 -3.28
C ILE A 147 4.94 4.51 -2.90
N MET A 148 4.69 5.79 -2.64
CA MET A 148 5.72 6.69 -2.12
C MET A 148 6.29 6.20 -0.79
N LYS A 149 5.44 5.80 0.17
CA LYS A 149 5.89 5.27 1.47
C LYS A 149 6.74 4.00 1.30
N LEU A 150 6.34 3.09 0.40
CA LEU A 150 7.11 1.88 0.06
C LEU A 150 8.51 2.24 -0.48
N TYR A 151 8.59 3.25 -1.35
CA TYR A 151 9.86 3.74 -1.88
C TYR A 151 10.77 4.36 -0.80
N LEU A 152 10.19 5.18 0.08
CA LEU A 152 10.91 5.78 1.22
C LEU A 152 11.37 4.72 2.22
N HIS A 153 10.55 3.68 2.44
CA HIS A 153 10.91 2.54 3.27
C HIS A 153 12.12 1.81 2.70
N ALA A 154 12.12 1.51 1.39
CA ALA A 154 13.26 0.87 0.71
C ALA A 154 14.56 1.67 0.87
N GLU A 155 14.50 3.01 0.69
CA GLU A 155 15.65 3.90 0.92
C GLU A 155 16.13 3.82 2.39
N LYS A 156 15.20 3.88 3.36
CA LYS A 156 15.52 3.85 4.79
C LYS A 156 16.23 2.56 5.22
N ILE A 157 15.78 1.41 4.70
CA ILE A 157 16.38 0.10 5.02
C ILE A 157 17.52 -0.28 4.07
N LYS A 158 17.89 0.61 3.13
CA LYS A 158 18.94 0.42 2.12
C LYS A 158 18.69 -0.77 1.18
N ASP A 159 17.42 -1.02 0.88
CA ASP A 159 16.99 -2.03 -0.09
C ASP A 159 16.88 -1.39 -1.48
N TYR A 160 18.05 -1.01 -2.02
CA TYR A 160 18.14 -0.28 -3.28
C TYR A 160 17.69 -1.10 -4.49
N ASP A 161 17.75 -2.43 -4.40
CA ASP A 161 17.18 -3.32 -5.40
C ASP A 161 15.67 -3.14 -5.48
N THR A 162 14.95 -3.23 -4.36
CA THR A 162 13.50 -3.06 -4.33
C THR A 162 13.10 -1.62 -4.64
N GLN A 163 13.88 -0.65 -4.17
CA GLN A 163 13.69 0.76 -4.52
C GLN A 163 13.71 0.99 -6.03
N TYR A 164 14.70 0.40 -6.73
CA TYR A 164 14.82 0.55 -8.17
C TYR A 164 13.60 -0.03 -8.90
N GLU A 165 13.10 -1.19 -8.46
CA GLU A 165 11.96 -1.87 -9.11
C GLU A 165 10.63 -1.13 -8.93
N LEU A 166 10.54 -0.17 -8.00
CA LEU A 166 9.38 0.70 -7.82
C LEU A 166 9.32 1.85 -8.85
N TYR A 167 10.41 2.13 -9.56
CA TYR A 167 10.39 3.12 -10.64
C TYR A 167 9.47 2.71 -11.78
N THR A 168 9.01 3.72 -12.52
CA THR A 168 8.32 3.49 -13.79
C THR A 168 9.21 2.70 -14.75
N ARG A 169 8.59 1.86 -15.57
CA ARG A 169 9.25 1.10 -16.63
C ARG A 169 8.97 1.70 -18.02
N ASP A 170 8.46 2.93 -18.07
CA ASP A 170 8.17 3.63 -19.31
C ASP A 170 9.46 3.79 -20.14
N GLU A 171 9.55 3.04 -21.24
CA GLU A 171 10.69 3.04 -22.15
C GLU A 171 10.93 4.41 -22.80
N ASN A 172 9.95 5.32 -22.75
CA ASN A 172 10.08 6.68 -23.27
C ASN A 172 10.80 7.63 -22.30
N GLN A 173 11.06 7.22 -21.05
CA GLN A 173 11.82 7.99 -20.09
C GLN A 173 13.29 7.57 -20.08
N VAL A 174 14.19 8.56 -20.15
CA VAL A 174 15.62 8.32 -19.98
C VAL A 174 15.87 8.07 -18.49
N MET A 175 16.04 6.79 -18.14
CA MET A 175 16.33 6.33 -16.79
C MET A 175 17.74 5.74 -16.74
N TRP A 176 18.40 5.83 -15.59
CA TRP A 176 19.60 5.05 -15.36
C TRP A 176 19.24 3.57 -15.21
N THR A 177 20.20 2.71 -15.50
CA THR A 177 20.08 1.26 -15.31
C THR A 177 20.09 0.88 -13.83
N LYS A 178 19.68 -0.36 -13.53
CA LYS A 178 19.76 -0.92 -12.17
C LYS A 178 21.20 -0.92 -11.65
N GLU A 179 22.16 -1.25 -12.50
CA GLU A 179 23.59 -1.24 -12.15
C GLU A 179 24.05 0.17 -11.77
N GLU A 180 23.73 1.18 -12.59
CA GLU A 180 24.02 2.58 -12.27
C GLU A 180 23.31 3.04 -11.00
N HIS A 181 22.07 2.60 -10.77
CA HIS A 181 21.34 2.92 -9.55
C HIS A 181 22.04 2.34 -8.31
N LEU A 182 22.50 1.10 -8.35
CA LEU A 182 23.19 0.45 -7.23
C LEU A 182 24.58 1.04 -6.97
N ASP A 183 25.22 1.58 -8.01
CA ASP A 183 26.53 2.25 -7.92
C ASP A 183 26.46 3.68 -7.35
N ILE A 184 25.26 4.24 -7.13
CA ILE A 184 25.10 5.56 -6.50
C ILE A 184 25.74 5.53 -5.10
N PRO A 185 26.75 6.38 -4.83
CA PRO A 185 27.41 6.42 -3.54
C PRO A 185 26.42 6.75 -2.41
N GLU A 186 26.61 6.13 -1.25
CA GLU A 186 25.86 6.46 -0.02
C GLU A 186 25.94 7.96 0.33
N SER A 187 27.00 8.66 -0.12
CA SER A 187 27.11 10.10 0.08
C SER A 187 26.02 10.90 -0.61
N ASP A 188 25.46 10.37 -1.69
CA ASP A 188 24.53 11.02 -2.61
C ASP A 188 23.09 10.51 -2.41
N ARG A 189 22.93 9.50 -1.53
CA ARG A 189 21.64 8.98 -1.04
C ARG A 189 21.00 9.91 -0.01
N VAL A 190 19.71 9.73 0.23
CA VAL A 190 18.99 10.46 1.28
C VAL A 190 19.50 10.00 2.66
N LYS A 191 20.14 10.90 3.39
CA LYS A 191 20.65 10.63 4.76
C LYS A 191 19.70 11.11 5.85
N ASP A 192 18.82 12.03 5.48
CA ASP A 192 18.00 12.79 6.39
C ASP A 192 16.56 12.73 5.94
N PHE A 193 15.78 11.94 6.68
CA PHE A 193 14.38 11.74 6.40
C PHE A 193 13.48 12.76 7.11
N GLY A 194 14.06 13.75 7.78
CA GLY A 194 13.28 14.68 8.61
C GLY A 194 12.15 15.37 7.84
N ILE A 195 12.37 15.72 6.57
CA ILE A 195 11.32 16.33 5.73
C ILE A 195 10.10 15.43 5.49
N PHE A 196 10.28 14.11 5.60
CA PHE A 196 9.22 13.11 5.49
C PHE A 196 8.63 12.74 6.85
N GLU A 197 9.45 12.76 7.90
CA GLU A 197 9.04 12.48 9.28
C GLU A 197 8.14 13.58 9.85
N THR A 198 8.43 14.83 9.50
CA THR A 198 7.67 16.01 9.97
C THR A 198 6.71 16.54 8.90
N ALA A 199 6.26 15.67 8.00
CA ALA A 199 5.35 16.04 6.91
C ALA A 199 3.95 16.36 7.43
N THR A 200 3.44 17.53 7.04
CA THR A 200 2.12 18.09 7.38
C THR A 200 1.44 18.63 6.11
N ARG A 201 0.11 18.87 6.17
CA ARG A 201 -0.69 19.39 5.05
C ARG A 201 -0.49 18.58 3.78
N ARG A 202 -0.73 17.29 3.90
CA ARG A 202 -0.46 16.31 2.85
C ARG A 202 -1.60 16.32 1.86
N THR A 203 -1.27 16.43 0.58
CA THR A 203 -2.25 16.43 -0.50
C THR A 203 -1.80 15.47 -1.59
N VAL A 204 -2.75 14.83 -2.26
CA VAL A 204 -2.48 14.00 -3.43
C VAL A 204 -3.30 14.55 -4.58
N THR A 205 -2.61 15.03 -5.61
CA THR A 205 -3.24 15.50 -6.84
C THR A 205 -3.05 14.45 -7.92
N ILE A 206 -4.12 14.04 -8.60
CA ILE A 206 -4.09 13.01 -9.65
C ILE A 206 -4.64 13.63 -10.94
N ASN A 207 -3.88 13.54 -12.04
CA ASN A 207 -4.28 14.02 -13.36
C ASN A 207 -3.77 13.04 -14.43
N ASP A 208 -4.67 12.50 -15.27
CA ASP A 208 -4.35 11.73 -16.48
C ASP A 208 -3.19 10.71 -16.34
N GLY A 209 -3.24 9.87 -15.31
CA GLY A 209 -2.22 8.83 -15.07
C GLY A 209 -0.94 9.35 -14.40
N GLU A 210 -0.89 10.61 -13.99
CA GLU A 210 0.15 11.16 -13.12
C GLU A 210 -0.43 11.49 -11.74
N ALA A 211 0.40 11.37 -10.71
CA ALA A 211 0.08 11.81 -9.37
C ALA A 211 1.24 12.59 -8.74
N ILE A 212 0.90 13.61 -7.97
CA ILE A 212 1.86 14.35 -7.15
C ILE A 212 1.37 14.31 -5.70
N VAL A 213 2.18 13.70 -4.84
CA VAL A 213 2.02 13.79 -3.38
C VAL A 213 2.76 15.04 -2.94
N SER A 214 2.05 16.02 -2.37
CA SER A 214 2.63 17.28 -1.93
C SER A 214 2.47 17.49 -0.43
N TRP A 215 3.48 18.06 0.23
CA TRP A 215 3.46 18.29 1.68
C TRP A 215 4.34 19.46 2.09
N TYR A 216 4.18 19.87 3.35
CA TYR A 216 5.02 20.86 4.02
C TYR A 216 5.75 20.18 5.18
N SER A 217 6.95 20.66 5.52
CA SER A 217 7.75 20.10 6.59
C SER A 217 7.98 21.12 7.70
N THR A 218 7.62 20.78 8.94
CA THR A 218 7.92 21.65 10.10
C THR A 218 9.40 21.69 10.46
N ARG A 219 10.23 20.85 9.82
CA ARG A 219 11.70 20.94 9.92
C ARG A 219 12.24 22.23 9.28
N ASP A 220 11.65 22.66 8.17
CA ASP A 220 12.19 23.74 7.34
C ASP A 220 11.48 25.08 7.57
N SER A 221 10.29 25.06 8.18
CA SER A 221 9.59 26.26 8.64
C SER A 221 8.80 26.01 9.90
N ASP A 222 9.05 26.83 10.92
CA ASP A 222 8.18 26.93 12.08
C ASP A 222 6.92 27.73 11.69
N ALA A 223 5.75 27.10 11.82
CA ALA A 223 4.41 27.69 11.71
C ALA A 223 3.72 27.68 10.33
N TYR A 224 2.40 27.90 10.40
CA TYR A 224 1.47 28.17 9.31
C TYR A 224 1.88 29.43 8.53
N ASP A 225 2.97 29.32 7.78
CA ASP A 225 3.37 30.30 6.78
C ASP A 225 2.82 29.88 5.41
N GLU A 226 2.13 30.79 4.72
CA GLU A 226 1.63 30.57 3.36
C GLU A 226 2.79 30.57 2.34
N ASP A 227 3.93 31.15 2.71
CA ASP A 227 5.15 31.20 1.89
C ASP A 227 6.09 29.99 2.15
N ALA A 228 5.66 29.01 2.96
CA ALA A 228 6.46 27.82 3.24
C ALA A 228 6.72 26.99 1.98
N TRP A 229 7.92 26.42 1.87
CA TRP A 229 8.27 25.56 0.73
C TRP A 229 7.41 24.30 0.73
N GLN A 230 6.74 24.05 -0.40
CA GLN A 230 5.98 22.82 -0.63
C GLN A 230 6.86 21.82 -1.37
N TYR A 231 7.00 20.63 -0.80
CA TYR A 231 7.66 19.50 -1.43
C TYR A 231 6.67 18.73 -2.31
N GLY A 232 7.16 18.18 -3.42
CA GLY A 232 6.39 17.29 -4.27
C GLY A 232 7.09 15.94 -4.49
N PHE A 233 6.31 14.87 -4.60
CA PHE A 233 6.77 13.55 -5.01
C PHE A 233 5.91 13.05 -6.17
N ARG A 234 6.55 12.80 -7.32
CA ARG A 234 5.90 12.43 -8.57
C ARG A 234 5.76 10.91 -8.72
N LEU A 235 4.57 10.49 -9.13
CA LEU A 235 4.24 9.13 -9.52
C LEU A 235 3.53 9.10 -10.88
N THR A 236 3.65 7.97 -11.57
CA THR A 236 3.01 7.72 -12.86
C THR A 236 2.35 6.35 -12.83
N MET A 237 1.13 6.25 -13.35
CA MET A 237 0.39 5.02 -13.49
C MET A 237 0.86 4.29 -14.76
N ASP A 238 1.13 3.00 -14.65
CA ASP A 238 1.43 2.15 -15.80
C ASP A 238 0.14 1.66 -16.50
N ASP A 239 0.31 0.99 -17.65
CA ASP A 239 -0.79 0.47 -18.47
C ASP A 239 -1.69 -0.55 -17.73
N ASN A 240 -1.20 -1.14 -16.63
CA ASN A 240 -1.96 -2.08 -15.80
C ASN A 240 -2.72 -1.38 -14.66
N GLY A 241 -2.69 -0.05 -14.61
CA GLY A 241 -3.33 0.73 -13.55
C GLY A 241 -2.55 0.75 -12.24
N ILE A 242 -1.26 0.40 -12.27
CA ILE A 242 -0.40 0.33 -11.08
C ILE A 242 0.42 1.61 -11.00
N TRP A 243 0.42 2.25 -9.83
CA TRP A 243 1.23 3.44 -9.57
C TRP A 243 2.71 3.08 -9.44
N ARG A 244 3.57 3.88 -10.08
CA ARG A 244 5.03 3.77 -10.07
C ARG A 244 5.66 5.09 -9.70
N VAL A 245 6.87 5.01 -9.16
CA VAL A 245 7.67 6.19 -8.84
C VAL A 245 8.19 6.79 -10.15
N GLY A 246 7.96 8.10 -10.35
CA GLY A 246 8.51 8.82 -11.49
C GLY A 246 10.03 8.90 -11.41
N PHE A 247 10.72 8.94 -12.54
CA PHE A 247 12.17 9.14 -12.55
C PHE A 247 12.52 10.52 -11.97
N ILE A 248 13.43 10.56 -10.98
CA ILE A 248 13.72 11.75 -10.16
C ILE A 248 12.42 12.29 -9.52
N PRO A 249 11.91 11.59 -8.51
CA PRO A 249 10.54 11.80 -8.05
C PRO A 249 10.36 13.07 -7.21
N MET A 250 11.41 13.56 -6.56
CA MET A 250 11.36 14.75 -5.70
C MET A 250 11.31 16.04 -6.54
N GLN A 251 10.43 16.97 -6.15
CA GLN A 251 10.28 18.31 -6.75
C GLN A 251 10.43 19.40 -5.70
#